data_AF-A0A8B8QKT4-F1
#
_entry.id   AF-A0A8B8QKT4-F1
#
_cell.length_a   1.000
_cell.length_b   1.000
_cell.length_c   1.000
_cell.angle_alpha   90.00
_cell.angle_beta   90.00
_cell.angle_gamma   90.00
#
_symmetry.space_group_name_H-M   'P 1'
#
loop_
_entity.id
_entity.type
_entity.pdbx_description
1 polymer ?
#
loop_
_entity_poly.entity_id
_entity_poly.type
_entity_poly.pdbx_seq_one_letter_code
_entity_poly.pdbx_strand_id
1 'polypeptide(L)'
;NDVKCLCELPESYEAYKKQQHRWHSGPMQLFRMCFFDVLRSKVSLAKKANLIFLFFLLRKLILPFYSFTLFCIILPLTMFLPEAQLPAWVVCYVPGVMSILNILPAPRSFPFIVPYLLFENTMSVTKFNAMISGLLKFGSSYEWIVTKKLGRSSEADLVSFSEKESDPLLETSSLHRSSSESGLVELNKMEMTKKAGKHSRNRLYRKELGLALILLTAAVRSLLSAQGIHFYFLLFQGISFLVVGLDLIGEQVS
;
A
#
# COMPACT_ATOMS: atom_id res chain seq x y z
N ASN A 1 -27.01 -4.80 -15.66
CA ASN A 1 -26.36 -3.54 -16.05
C ASN A 1 -24.99 -3.48 -15.44
N ASP A 2 -23.99 -4.04 -16.12
CA ASP A 2 -22.59 -3.96 -15.68
C ASP A 2 -21.95 -2.72 -16.30
N VAL A 3 -21.64 -1.74 -15.46
CA VAL A 3 -20.89 -0.55 -15.87
C VAL A 3 -19.42 -0.96 -15.99
N LYS A 4 -18.89 -0.91 -17.21
CA LYS A 4 -17.45 -1.12 -17.47
C LYS A 4 -16.76 0.23 -17.52
N CYS A 5 -15.73 0.41 -16.71
CA CYS A 5 -14.86 1.58 -16.74
C CYS A 5 -13.40 1.14 -16.86
N LEU A 6 -12.56 2.02 -17.41
CA LEU A 6 -11.12 1.81 -17.47
C LEU A 6 -10.56 1.83 -16.04
N CYS A 7 -9.78 0.81 -15.67
CA CYS A 7 -9.12 0.76 -14.37
C CYS A 7 -7.85 1.62 -14.39
N GLU A 8 -7.85 2.70 -13.61
CA GLU A 8 -6.66 3.49 -13.34
C GLU A 8 -5.92 2.93 -12.13
N LEU A 9 -4.70 2.45 -12.34
CA LEU A 9 -3.83 1.99 -11.26
C LEU A 9 -3.13 3.20 -10.59
N PRO A 10 -2.68 3.05 -9.34
CA PRO A 10 -1.88 4.07 -8.68
C PRO A 10 -0.59 4.34 -9.45
N GLU A 11 -0.24 5.62 -9.55
CA GLU A 11 0.94 6.10 -10.28
C GLU A 11 2.26 5.76 -9.60
N SER A 12 2.25 5.66 -8.27
CA SER A 12 3.45 5.41 -7.48
C SER A 12 3.17 4.48 -6.31
N TYR A 13 4.24 3.92 -5.77
CA TYR A 13 4.18 3.14 -4.53
C TYR A 13 3.55 3.93 -3.37
N GLU A 14 3.83 5.24 -3.26
CA GLU A 14 3.22 6.11 -2.25
C GLU A 14 1.69 6.18 -2.42
N ALA A 15 1.22 6.36 -3.66
CA ALA A 15 -0.21 6.40 -3.97
C ALA A 15 -0.89 5.07 -3.62
N TYR A 16 -0.25 3.95 -3.95
CA TYR A 16 -0.74 2.62 -3.58
C TYR A 16 -0.76 2.41 -2.06
N LYS A 17 0.29 2.84 -1.34
CA LYS A 17 0.37 2.75 0.11
C LYS A 17 -0.73 3.56 0.80
N LYS A 18 -1.00 4.78 0.32
CA LYS A 18 -2.13 5.60 0.78
C LYS A 18 -3.47 4.93 0.50
N GLN A 19 -3.63 4.32 -0.68
CA GLN A 19 -4.83 3.58 -1.03
C GLN A 19 -5.05 2.41 -0.07
N GLN A 20 -4.04 1.58 0.15
CA GLN A 20 -4.11 0.46 1.08
C GLN A 20 -4.39 0.92 2.50
N HIS A 21 -3.78 2.02 2.94
CA HIS A 21 -4.07 2.60 4.24
C HIS A 21 -5.56 2.91 4.38
N ARG A 22 -6.16 3.62 3.42
CA ARG A 22 -7.60 3.94 3.42
C ARG A 22 -8.50 2.71 3.39
N TRP A 23 -8.13 1.73 2.57
CA TRP A 23 -8.89 0.48 2.41
C TRP A 23 -8.87 -0.41 3.65
N HIS A 24 -7.95 -0.18 4.58
CA HIS A 24 -7.88 -0.88 5.86
C HIS A 24 -8.38 -0.02 7.04
N SER A 25 -7.99 1.25 7.13
CA SER A 25 -8.43 2.14 8.20
C SER A 25 -9.92 2.47 8.13
N GLY A 26 -10.44 2.75 6.92
CA GLY A 26 -11.84 3.12 6.70
C GLY A 26 -12.82 2.06 7.18
N PRO A 27 -12.69 0.78 6.78
CA PRO A 27 -13.52 -0.28 7.30
C PRO A 27 -13.43 -0.47 8.82
N MET A 28 -12.25 -0.28 9.44
CA MET A 28 -12.14 -0.37 10.91
C MET A 28 -12.86 0.78 11.63
N GLN A 29 -12.82 1.97 11.04
CA GLN A 29 -13.60 3.11 11.52
C GLN A 29 -15.10 2.87 11.38
N LEU A 30 -15.55 2.36 10.23
CA LEU A 30 -16.95 1.99 9.99
C LEU A 30 -17.41 0.88 10.93
N PHE A 31 -16.57 -0.13 11.16
CA PHE A 31 -16.85 -1.19 12.13
C PHE A 31 -17.17 -0.59 13.48
N ARG A 32 -16.31 0.30 13.99
CA ARG A 32 -16.50 0.94 15.30
C ARG A 32 -17.74 1.83 15.36
N MET A 33 -18.05 2.57 14.30
CA MET A 33 -19.20 3.49 14.26
C MET A 33 -20.53 2.75 14.13
N CYS A 34 -20.59 1.77 13.23
CA CYS A 34 -21.85 1.15 12.83
C CYS A 34 -22.08 -0.21 13.50
N PHE A 35 -21.21 -0.71 14.38
CA PHE A 35 -21.33 -2.04 14.96
C PHE A 35 -22.71 -2.29 15.59
N PHE A 36 -23.13 -1.41 16.49
CA PHE A 36 -24.42 -1.54 17.16
C PHE A 36 -25.61 -1.34 16.20
N ASP A 37 -25.46 -0.48 15.19
CA ASP A 37 -26.50 -0.26 14.18
C ASP A 37 -26.68 -1.51 13.31
N VAL A 38 -25.58 -2.17 12.94
CA VAL A 38 -25.62 -3.45 12.20
C VAL A 38 -26.31 -4.52 13.04
N LEU A 39 -26.02 -4.60 14.34
CA LEU A 39 -26.68 -5.56 15.24
C LEU A 39 -28.19 -5.29 15.35
N ARG A 40 -28.60 -4.03 15.46
CA ARG A 40 -30.01 -3.60 15.58
C ARG A 40 -30.78 -3.57 14.26
N SER A 41 -30.10 -3.63 13.13
CA SER A 41 -30.74 -3.54 11.81
C SER A 41 -31.72 -4.70 11.52
N LYS A 42 -32.67 -4.48 10.61
CA LYS A 42 -33.66 -5.50 10.17
C LYS A 42 -33.09 -6.49 9.14
N VAL A 43 -31.77 -6.54 8.96
CA VAL A 43 -31.10 -7.42 7.99
C VAL A 43 -31.07 -8.87 8.51
N SER A 44 -31.08 -9.85 7.61
CA SER A 44 -31.00 -11.26 8.00
C SER A 44 -29.72 -11.59 8.78
N LEU A 45 -29.83 -12.52 9.73
CA LEU A 45 -28.70 -12.93 10.58
C LEU A 45 -27.49 -13.40 9.77
N ALA A 46 -27.70 -14.15 8.68
CA ALA A 46 -26.62 -14.61 7.81
C ALA A 46 -25.83 -13.45 7.17
N LYS A 47 -26.52 -12.38 6.73
CA LYS A 47 -25.87 -11.18 6.17
C LYS A 47 -25.13 -10.39 7.24
N LYS A 48 -25.69 -10.28 8.45
CA LYS A 48 -25.00 -9.67 9.60
C LYS A 48 -23.72 -10.45 9.95
N ALA A 49 -23.82 -11.78 10.02
CA ALA A 49 -22.68 -12.65 10.30
C ALA A 49 -21.59 -12.53 9.23
N ASN A 50 -21.95 -12.52 7.95
CA ASN A 50 -21.00 -12.31 6.86
C ASN A 50 -20.29 -10.95 6.99
N LEU A 51 -21.05 -9.86 7.18
CA LEU A 51 -20.48 -8.52 7.30
C LEU A 51 -19.55 -8.38 8.52
N ILE A 52 -19.98 -8.88 9.69
CA ILE A 52 -19.19 -8.78 10.92
C ILE A 52 -17.98 -9.74 10.86
N PHE A 53 -18.22 -11.03 10.72
CA PHE A 53 -17.17 -12.04 10.84
C PHE A 53 -16.27 -12.12 9.62
N LEU A 54 -16.81 -12.18 8.40
CA LEU A 54 -15.98 -12.37 7.21
C LEU A 54 -15.37 -11.07 6.72
N PHE A 55 -16.15 -9.97 6.68
CA PHE A 55 -15.66 -8.71 6.14
C PHE A 55 -14.84 -7.90 7.15
N PHE A 56 -15.39 -7.59 8.34
CA PHE A 56 -14.66 -6.78 9.32
C PHE A 56 -13.61 -7.57 10.10
N LEU A 57 -13.99 -8.67 10.76
CA LEU A 57 -13.06 -9.44 11.59
C LEU A 57 -12.03 -10.18 10.74
N LEU A 58 -12.44 -11.15 9.92
CA LEU A 58 -11.49 -12.00 9.19
C LEU A 58 -10.65 -11.17 8.20
N ARG A 59 -11.31 -10.50 7.25
CA ARG A 59 -10.62 -9.84 6.14
C ARG A 59 -9.85 -8.59 6.53
N LYS A 60 -10.41 -7.77 7.43
CA LYS A 60 -9.85 -6.43 7.71
C LYS A 60 -9.07 -6.34 9.02
N LEU A 61 -9.26 -7.28 9.96
CA LEU A 61 -8.55 -7.33 11.24
C LEU A 61 -7.58 -8.51 11.34
N ILE A 62 -8.07 -9.74 11.25
CA ILE A 62 -7.29 -10.96 11.49
C ILE A 62 -6.23 -11.17 10.41
N LEU A 63 -6.57 -11.08 9.12
CA LEU A 63 -5.59 -11.32 8.04
C LEU A 63 -4.41 -10.33 8.07
N PRO A 64 -4.61 -9.00 8.19
CA PRO A 64 -3.49 -8.05 8.32
C PRO A 64 -2.67 -8.25 9.59
N PHE A 65 -3.33 -8.56 10.73
CA PHE A 65 -2.66 -8.86 11.99
C PHE A 65 -1.77 -10.10 11.85
N TYR A 66 -2.34 -11.21 11.40
CA TYR A 66 -1.64 -12.47 11.18
C TYR A 66 -0.44 -12.31 10.26
N SER A 67 -0.62 -11.65 9.10
CA SER A 67 0.45 -11.49 8.12
C SER A 67 1.61 -10.66 8.68
N PHE A 68 1.32 -9.53 9.35
CA PHE A 68 2.35 -8.70 9.96
C PHE A 68 3.08 -9.45 11.08
N THR A 69 2.35 -10.07 12.01
CA THR A 69 2.94 -10.78 13.15
C THR A 69 3.78 -11.97 12.69
N LEU A 70 3.28 -12.78 11.74
CA LEU A 70 4.01 -13.95 11.25
C LEU A 70 5.32 -13.53 10.56
N PHE A 71 5.24 -12.67 9.55
CA PHE A 71 6.39 -12.38 8.68
C PHE A 71 7.35 -11.34 9.25
N CYS A 72 6.85 -10.32 9.96
CA CYS A 72 7.67 -9.22 10.45
C CYS A 72 8.14 -9.39 11.90
N ILE A 73 7.52 -10.29 12.69
CA ILE A 73 7.86 -10.49 14.11
C ILE A 73 8.32 -11.92 14.38
N ILE A 74 7.42 -12.91 14.19
CA ILE A 74 7.70 -14.31 14.54
C ILE A 74 8.88 -14.84 13.73
N LEU A 75 8.89 -14.59 12.41
CA LEU A 75 9.89 -15.15 11.53
C LEU A 75 11.32 -14.64 11.82
N PRO A 76 11.57 -13.33 12.02
CA PRO A 76 12.84 -12.88 12.58
C PRO A 76 13.15 -13.44 13.97
N LEU A 77 12.16 -13.48 14.87
CA LEU A 77 12.35 -13.92 16.26
C LEU A 77 12.83 -15.37 16.35
N THR A 78 12.32 -16.25 15.49
CA THR A 78 12.73 -17.67 15.44
C THR A 78 14.21 -17.85 15.09
N MET A 79 14.86 -16.86 14.47
CA MET A 79 16.30 -16.89 14.21
C MET A 79 17.13 -16.45 15.41
N PHE A 80 16.55 -15.66 16.32
CA PHE A 80 17.21 -15.21 17.55
C PHE A 80 16.96 -16.16 18.73
N LEU A 81 15.87 -16.92 18.70
CA LEU A 81 15.51 -17.90 19.72
C LEU A 81 15.56 -19.32 19.12
N PRO A 82 16.71 -20.03 19.23
CA PRO A 82 16.88 -21.36 18.62
C PRO A 82 15.95 -22.45 19.21
N GLU A 83 15.33 -22.19 20.37
CA GLU A 83 14.34 -23.07 21.01
C GLU A 83 12.95 -22.99 20.34
N ALA A 84 12.67 -21.91 19.60
CA ALA A 84 11.40 -21.69 18.92
C ALA A 84 11.40 -22.34 17.53
N GLN A 85 11.21 -23.65 17.46
CA GLN A 85 11.08 -24.37 16.20
C GLN A 85 9.74 -24.02 15.53
N LEU A 86 9.79 -23.21 14.47
CA LEU A 86 8.60 -22.88 13.69
C LEU A 86 8.35 -23.97 12.64
N PRO A 87 7.16 -24.62 12.62
CA PRO A 87 6.90 -25.68 11.66
C PRO A 87 6.91 -25.15 10.23
N ALA A 88 7.65 -25.82 9.34
CA ALA A 88 7.77 -25.43 7.94
C ALA A 88 6.41 -25.35 7.21
N TRP A 89 5.43 -26.15 7.62
CA TRP A 89 4.08 -26.13 7.05
C TRP A 89 3.36 -24.78 7.27
N VAL A 90 3.58 -24.11 8.40
CA VAL A 90 2.93 -22.82 8.67
C VAL A 90 3.50 -21.73 7.76
N VAL A 91 4.83 -21.71 7.60
CA VAL A 91 5.53 -20.67 6.83
C VAL A 91 5.39 -20.87 5.34
N CYS A 92 5.38 -22.11 4.86
CA CYS A 92 5.38 -22.41 3.43
C CYS A 92 3.98 -22.76 2.91
N TYR A 93 3.20 -23.57 3.62
CA TYR A 93 1.92 -24.07 3.08
C TYR A 93 0.80 -23.03 3.21
N VAL A 94 0.74 -22.27 4.31
CA VAL A 94 -0.32 -21.24 4.45
C VAL A 94 -0.20 -20.18 3.35
N PRO A 95 0.97 -19.57 3.10
CA PRO A 95 1.11 -18.58 2.03
C PRO A 95 1.04 -19.21 0.64
N GLY A 96 1.51 -20.45 0.47
CA GLY A 96 1.40 -21.20 -0.77
C GLY A 96 -0.04 -21.47 -1.17
N VAL A 97 -0.87 -21.98 -0.24
CA VAL A 97 -2.30 -22.22 -0.48
C VAL A 97 -3.03 -20.91 -0.75
N MET A 98 -2.78 -19.85 0.02
CA MET A 98 -3.39 -18.54 -0.22
C MET A 98 -3.03 -17.98 -1.61
N SER A 99 -1.79 -18.21 -2.07
CA SER A 99 -1.36 -17.83 -3.41
C SER A 99 -2.12 -18.60 -4.49
N ILE A 100 -2.21 -19.92 -4.36
CA ILE A 100 -2.97 -20.78 -5.27
C ILE A 100 -4.41 -20.28 -5.38
N LEU A 101 -5.07 -20.03 -4.24
CA LEU A 101 -6.44 -19.52 -4.20
C LEU A 101 -6.59 -18.15 -4.88
N ASN A 102 -5.58 -17.28 -4.80
CA ASN A 102 -5.58 -15.97 -5.46
C ASN A 102 -5.39 -16.06 -6.99
N ILE A 103 -4.77 -17.12 -7.51
CA ILE A 103 -4.52 -17.31 -8.96
C ILE A 103 -5.68 -18.04 -9.64
N LEU A 104 -6.44 -18.86 -8.91
CA LEU A 104 -7.58 -19.62 -9.47
C LEU A 104 -8.52 -18.75 -10.34
N PRO A 105 -8.87 -17.50 -9.97
CA PRO A 105 -9.72 -16.65 -10.81
C PRO A 105 -9.02 -16.08 -12.06
N ALA A 106 -7.68 -16.07 -12.09
CA ALA A 106 -6.88 -15.43 -13.14
C ALA A 106 -5.57 -16.20 -13.40
N PRO A 107 -5.60 -17.36 -14.07
CA PRO A 107 -4.42 -18.24 -14.23
C PRO A 107 -3.25 -17.60 -14.98
N ARG A 108 -3.51 -16.54 -15.77
CA ARG A 108 -2.46 -15.80 -16.49
C ARG A 108 -1.49 -15.05 -15.57
N SER A 109 -1.80 -14.89 -14.28
CA SER A 109 -0.94 -14.21 -13.31
C SER A 109 0.11 -15.12 -12.65
N PHE A 110 0.20 -16.39 -13.03
CA PHE A 110 1.10 -17.37 -12.41
C PHE A 110 2.58 -16.95 -12.31
N PRO A 111 3.20 -16.28 -13.32
CA PRO A 111 4.59 -15.84 -13.19
C PRO A 111 4.80 -14.78 -12.09
N PHE A 112 3.74 -14.10 -11.66
CA PHE A 112 3.81 -12.97 -10.73
C PHE A 112 3.53 -13.36 -9.27
N ILE A 113 3.41 -14.65 -8.96
CA ILE A 113 3.05 -15.13 -7.61
C ILE A 113 4.10 -14.75 -6.58
N VAL A 114 5.37 -15.04 -6.87
CA VAL A 114 6.46 -14.78 -5.92
C VAL A 114 6.64 -13.27 -5.70
N PRO A 115 6.70 -12.42 -6.74
CA PRO A 115 6.67 -10.97 -6.57
C PRO A 115 5.44 -10.48 -5.79
N TYR A 116 4.26 -11.02 -6.10
CA TYR A 116 3.01 -10.65 -5.42
C TYR A 116 3.05 -10.99 -3.92
N LEU A 117 3.51 -12.19 -3.55
CA LEU A 117 3.66 -12.62 -2.16
C LEU A 117 4.61 -11.71 -1.38
N LEU A 118 5.80 -11.46 -1.94
CA LEU A 118 6.81 -10.61 -1.31
C LEU A 118 6.29 -9.19 -1.11
N PHE A 119 5.61 -8.65 -2.12
CA PHE A 119 4.98 -7.34 -2.06
C PHE A 119 3.84 -7.27 -1.05
N GLU A 120 2.95 -8.26 -1.02
CA GLU A 120 1.87 -8.37 -0.03
C GLU A 120 2.43 -8.42 1.41
N ASN A 121 3.52 -9.15 1.61
CA ASN A 121 4.21 -9.23 2.90
C ASN A 121 4.81 -7.87 3.29
N THR A 122 5.41 -7.12 2.36
CA THR A 122 5.87 -5.76 2.66
C THR A 122 4.71 -4.83 2.99
N MET A 123 3.60 -4.97 2.27
CA MET A 123 2.39 -4.20 2.54
C MET A 123 1.72 -4.55 3.85
N SER A 124 2.00 -5.70 4.46
CA SER A 124 1.44 -6.07 5.77
C SER A 124 1.70 -5.02 6.84
N VAL A 125 2.85 -4.34 6.80
CA VAL A 125 3.20 -3.23 7.72
C VAL A 125 2.24 -2.06 7.56
N THR A 126 1.95 -1.68 6.32
CA THR A 126 1.02 -0.58 6.03
C THR A 126 -0.40 -0.99 6.42
N LYS A 127 -0.84 -2.20 6.05
CA LYS A 127 -2.18 -2.71 6.35
C LYS A 127 -2.41 -2.84 7.86
N PHE A 128 -1.41 -3.30 8.60
CA PHE A 128 -1.44 -3.42 10.06
C PHE A 128 -1.53 -2.04 10.73
N ASN A 129 -0.62 -1.12 10.38
CA ASN A 129 -0.65 0.24 10.93
C ASN A 129 -1.98 0.95 10.64
N ALA A 130 -2.51 0.79 9.42
CA ALA A 130 -3.79 1.37 9.02
C ALA A 130 -4.97 0.77 9.81
N MET A 131 -4.96 -0.54 10.02
CA MET A 131 -5.96 -1.25 10.82
C MET A 131 -5.96 -0.75 12.27
N ILE A 132 -4.78 -0.66 12.90
CA ILE A 132 -4.64 -0.12 14.27
C ILE A 132 -5.05 1.36 14.33
N SER A 133 -4.66 2.16 13.34
CA SER A 133 -5.05 3.57 13.24
C SER A 133 -6.57 3.75 13.18
N GLY A 134 -7.26 2.93 12.39
CA GLY A 134 -8.72 2.99 12.24
C GLY A 134 -9.48 2.55 13.49
N LEU A 135 -8.95 1.56 14.23
CA LEU A 135 -9.53 1.12 15.51
C LEU A 135 -9.34 2.14 16.63
N LEU A 136 -8.13 2.70 16.77
CA LEU A 136 -7.72 3.53 17.90
C LEU A 136 -7.87 5.05 17.68
N LYS A 137 -8.47 5.49 16.56
CA LYS A 137 -8.65 6.91 16.20
C LYS A 137 -7.35 7.75 16.22
N PHE A 138 -6.23 7.21 15.76
CA PHE A 138 -5.06 8.06 15.55
C PHE A 138 -5.38 9.13 14.50
N GLY A 139 -4.95 10.39 14.71
CA GLY A 139 -5.37 11.57 13.92
C GLY A 139 -5.22 11.45 12.40
N SER A 140 -4.32 10.58 11.93
CA SER A 140 -4.14 10.24 10.50
C SER A 140 -5.35 9.49 9.89
N SER A 141 -6.25 8.91 10.69
CA SER A 141 -7.42 8.17 10.20
C SER A 141 -8.48 9.07 9.53
N TYR A 142 -8.52 10.36 9.85
CA TYR A 142 -9.45 11.32 9.25
C TYR A 142 -8.85 12.06 8.05
N GLU A 143 -7.56 11.89 7.77
CA GLU A 143 -6.87 12.57 6.68
C GLU A 143 -7.12 11.84 5.35
N TRP A 144 -8.03 12.40 4.54
CA TRP A 144 -8.37 11.83 3.25
C TRP A 144 -7.57 12.47 2.10
N ILE A 145 -6.25 12.23 2.06
CA ILE A 145 -5.36 12.65 0.94
C ILE A 145 -5.62 11.86 -0.36
N VAL A 146 -6.25 12.47 -1.37
CA VAL A 146 -6.60 11.82 -2.66
C VAL A 146 -5.39 11.12 -3.27
N THR A 147 -5.55 9.85 -3.64
CA THR A 147 -4.51 9.05 -4.29
C THR A 147 -4.26 9.58 -5.70
N LYS A 148 -3.00 9.88 -6.03
CA LYS A 148 -2.60 10.20 -7.40
C LYS A 148 -2.75 8.95 -8.29
N LYS A 149 -3.20 9.13 -9.53
CA LYS A 149 -3.57 8.07 -10.47
C LYS A 149 -2.84 8.29 -11.80
N LEU A 150 -2.51 7.21 -12.51
CA LEU A 150 -1.73 7.22 -13.77
C LEU A 150 -2.31 8.06 -14.93
N GLY A 151 -3.54 8.55 -14.84
CA GLY A 151 -4.17 9.41 -15.86
C GLY A 151 -4.23 10.90 -15.50
N ARG A 152 -3.78 11.28 -14.30
CA ARG A 152 -3.65 12.70 -13.95
C ARG A 152 -2.31 13.14 -14.49
N SER A 153 -2.29 14.03 -15.49
CA SER A 153 -1.07 14.66 -15.98
C SER A 153 -0.17 14.97 -14.79
N SER A 154 1.04 14.41 -14.79
CA SER A 154 1.98 14.69 -13.72
C SER A 154 2.12 16.22 -13.61
N GLU A 155 2.36 16.78 -12.43
CA GLU A 155 2.57 18.24 -12.30
C GLU A 155 3.67 18.72 -13.27
N ALA A 156 4.59 17.82 -13.67
CA ALA A 156 5.60 18.03 -14.70
C ALA A 156 5.07 17.94 -16.15
N ASP A 157 4.15 17.03 -16.47
CA ASP A 157 3.51 16.97 -17.80
C ASP A 157 2.62 18.19 -18.06
N LEU A 158 1.90 18.69 -17.06
CA LEU A 158 1.14 19.95 -17.22
C LEU A 158 2.07 21.14 -17.51
N VAL A 159 3.27 21.14 -16.94
CA VAL A 159 4.29 22.16 -17.23
C VAL A 159 4.81 22.00 -18.66
N SER A 160 5.09 20.78 -19.12
CA SER A 160 5.56 20.55 -20.49
C SER A 160 4.48 20.86 -21.55
N PHE A 161 3.21 20.62 -21.24
CA PHE A 161 2.08 21.06 -22.07
C PHE A 161 1.92 22.59 -22.06
N SER A 162 2.04 23.23 -20.89
CA SER A 162 1.96 24.70 -20.77
C SER A 162 3.14 25.42 -21.43
N GLU A 163 4.32 24.81 -21.46
CA GLU A 163 5.49 25.32 -22.20
C GLU A 163 5.31 25.12 -23.72
N LYS A 164 4.73 24.00 -24.15
CA LYS A 164 4.41 23.76 -25.58
C LYS A 164 3.28 24.63 -26.13
N GLU A 165 2.35 25.07 -25.30
CA GLU A 165 1.30 26.05 -25.67
C GLU A 165 1.81 27.50 -25.71
N SER A 166 3.05 27.77 -25.29
CA SER A 166 3.60 29.13 -25.23
C SER A 166 4.31 29.61 -26.52
N ASP A 167 4.17 28.88 -27.64
CA ASP A 167 4.53 29.41 -28.97
C ASP A 167 3.41 30.35 -29.48
N PRO A 168 3.68 31.63 -29.79
CA PRO A 168 2.65 32.65 -29.90
C PRO A 168 2.13 32.77 -31.33
N LEU A 169 0.89 32.33 -31.60
CA LEU A 169 0.13 32.83 -32.74
C LEU A 169 -1.36 33.03 -32.43
N LEU A 170 -1.69 34.33 -32.34
CA LEU A 170 -2.97 35.01 -32.62
C LEU A 170 -4.08 35.04 -31.56
N GLU A 171 -4.30 36.27 -31.09
CA GLU A 171 -5.47 36.79 -30.37
C GLU A 171 -6.80 36.46 -31.06
N THR A 172 -7.85 36.16 -30.28
CA THR A 172 -9.02 37.07 -30.15
C THR A 172 -10.08 36.55 -29.16
N SER A 173 -10.71 37.53 -28.49
CA SER A 173 -12.05 37.52 -27.87
C SER A 173 -12.22 36.92 -26.46
N SER A 174 -11.93 37.77 -25.49
CA SER A 174 -12.76 38.11 -24.32
C SER A 174 -13.97 37.22 -23.97
N LEU A 175 -13.89 36.49 -22.86
CA LEU A 175 -15.03 36.33 -21.95
C LEU A 175 -14.56 36.45 -20.48
N HIS A 176 -15.03 37.53 -19.87
CA HIS A 176 -14.86 37.92 -18.48
C HIS A 176 -15.39 36.83 -17.54
N ARG A 177 -14.52 36.13 -16.80
CA ARG A 177 -14.93 35.17 -15.76
C ARG A 177 -14.10 35.37 -14.49
N SER A 178 -14.74 36.01 -13.51
CA SER A 178 -14.54 35.97 -12.05
C SER A 178 -13.11 36.11 -11.49
N SER A 179 -12.89 37.21 -10.76
CA SER A 179 -11.63 37.60 -10.09
C SER A 179 -11.19 36.70 -8.91
N SER A 180 -11.71 35.47 -8.79
CA SER A 180 -11.31 34.51 -7.76
C SER A 180 -10.26 33.50 -8.25
N GLU A 181 -10.02 33.42 -9.55
CA GLU A 181 -9.07 32.48 -10.17
C GLU A 181 -7.62 33.00 -10.11
N SER A 182 -7.42 34.33 -10.14
CA SER A 182 -6.10 34.98 -10.16
C SER A 182 -5.23 34.64 -8.94
N GLY A 183 -5.82 34.62 -7.73
CA GLY A 183 -5.10 34.26 -6.52
C GLY A 183 -4.73 32.77 -6.43
N LEU A 184 -5.54 31.89 -7.03
CA LEU A 184 -5.27 30.44 -7.11
C LEU A 184 -4.18 30.13 -8.13
N VAL A 185 -4.13 30.88 -9.23
CA VAL A 185 -3.08 30.77 -10.25
C VAL A 185 -1.75 31.31 -9.71
N GLU A 186 -1.75 32.43 -8.98
CA GLU A 186 -0.54 32.94 -8.31
C GLU A 186 -0.05 32.03 -7.18
N LEU A 187 -0.94 31.49 -6.36
CA LEU A 187 -0.58 30.50 -5.33
C LEU A 187 -0.01 29.22 -5.95
N ASN A 188 -0.62 28.73 -7.04
CA ASN A 188 -0.05 27.62 -7.80
C ASN A 188 1.33 27.97 -8.36
N LYS A 189 1.50 29.16 -8.93
CA LYS A 189 2.80 29.61 -9.49
C LYS A 189 3.87 29.70 -8.40
N MET A 190 3.53 30.21 -7.21
CA MET A 190 4.43 30.27 -6.05
C MET A 190 4.74 28.88 -5.47
N GLU A 191 3.78 27.96 -5.45
CA GLU A 191 4.04 26.55 -5.11
C GLU A 191 4.90 25.84 -6.15
N MET A 192 4.68 26.11 -7.44
CA MET A 192 5.43 25.54 -8.57
C MET A 192 6.89 26.00 -8.52
N THR A 193 7.15 27.29 -8.24
CA THR A 193 8.52 27.81 -8.08
C THR A 193 9.23 27.21 -6.86
N LYS A 194 8.48 26.87 -5.78
CA LYS A 194 9.05 26.15 -4.61
C LYS A 194 9.29 24.65 -4.87
N LYS A 195 8.51 24.02 -5.76
CA LYS A 195 8.61 22.58 -6.09
C LYS A 195 9.63 22.28 -7.18
N ALA A 196 9.86 23.20 -8.12
CA ALA A 196 10.83 23.04 -9.22
C ALA A 196 12.28 22.87 -8.73
N GLY A 197 12.62 23.34 -7.53
CA GLY A 197 13.94 23.13 -6.92
C GLY A 197 14.14 21.76 -6.25
N LYS A 198 13.13 20.88 -6.21
CA LYS A 198 13.20 19.60 -5.51
C LYS A 198 13.32 18.45 -6.51
N HIS A 199 14.52 18.30 -7.08
CA HIS A 199 14.91 17.05 -7.75
C HIS A 199 14.51 15.85 -6.86
N SER A 200 13.84 14.87 -7.46
CA SER A 200 13.37 13.64 -6.84
C SER A 200 14.51 12.97 -6.09
N ARG A 201 14.55 13.16 -4.77
CA ARG A 201 15.45 12.45 -3.89
C ARG A 201 14.64 11.28 -3.36
N ASN A 202 15.04 10.05 -3.71
CA ASN A 202 14.36 8.82 -3.30
C ASN A 202 13.98 8.90 -1.82
N ARG A 203 12.67 8.82 -1.54
CA ARG A 203 12.15 9.02 -0.19
C ARG A 203 12.38 7.75 0.61
N LEU A 204 13.25 7.85 1.62
CA LEU A 204 13.56 6.71 2.48
C LEU A 204 12.41 6.39 3.44
N TYR A 205 11.82 5.20 3.31
CA TYR A 205 10.82 4.69 4.25
C TYR A 205 11.50 3.99 5.43
N ARG A 206 11.70 4.73 6.53
CA ARG A 206 12.49 4.27 7.68
C ARG A 206 11.95 3.02 8.38
N LYS A 207 10.63 2.80 8.42
CA LYS A 207 10.03 1.63 9.09
C LYS A 207 10.32 0.35 8.31
N GLU A 208 10.12 0.42 7.01
CA GLU A 208 10.39 -0.64 6.04
C GLU A 208 11.89 -0.95 5.98
N LEU A 209 12.74 0.08 6.02
CA LEU A 209 14.19 -0.07 6.09
C LEU A 209 14.65 -0.73 7.41
N GLY A 210 14.06 -0.34 8.54
CA GLY A 210 14.35 -0.98 9.83
C GLY A 210 14.01 -2.47 9.83
N LEU A 211 12.86 -2.84 9.27
CA LEU A 211 12.47 -4.24 9.09
C LEU A 211 13.37 -4.97 8.09
N ALA A 212 13.80 -4.30 7.01
CA ALA A 212 14.76 -4.86 6.07
C ALA A 212 16.07 -5.25 6.78
N LEU A 213 16.61 -4.36 7.61
CA LEU A 213 17.84 -4.63 8.37
C LEU A 213 17.67 -5.82 9.33
N ILE A 214 16.55 -5.89 10.04
CA ILE A 214 16.24 -7.02 10.95
C ILE A 214 16.17 -8.33 10.17
N LEU A 215 15.44 -8.36 9.05
CA LEU A 215 15.27 -9.54 8.21
C LEU A 215 16.58 -9.99 7.55
N LEU A 216 17.39 -9.06 7.05
CA LEU A 216 18.69 -9.36 6.45
C LEU A 216 19.69 -9.87 7.50
N THR A 217 19.68 -9.30 8.71
CA THR A 217 20.49 -9.80 9.82
C THR A 217 20.06 -11.22 10.21
N ALA A 218 18.74 -11.47 10.27
CA ALA A 218 18.20 -12.80 10.51
C ALA A 218 18.57 -13.79 9.39
N ALA A 219 18.60 -13.35 8.12
CA ALA A 219 19.05 -14.18 6.99
C ALA A 219 20.52 -14.59 7.15
N VAL A 220 21.42 -13.63 7.44
CA VAL A 220 22.84 -13.93 7.69
C VAL A 220 23.01 -14.92 8.85
N ARG A 221 22.24 -14.75 9.93
CA ARG A 221 22.27 -15.68 11.06
C ARG A 221 21.76 -17.07 10.69
N SER A 222 20.71 -17.15 9.88
CA SER A 222 20.13 -18.39 9.37
C SER A 222 21.13 -19.16 8.48
N LEU A 223 21.89 -18.45 7.65
CA LEU A 223 22.98 -19.00 6.85
C LEU A 223 24.06 -19.66 7.73
N LEU A 224 24.43 -19.00 8.83
CA LEU A 224 25.39 -19.53 9.80
C LEU A 224 24.84 -20.73 10.60
N SER A 225 23.53 -20.87 10.70
CA SER A 225 22.85 -21.94 11.46
C SER A 225 22.40 -23.12 10.59
N ALA A 226 22.80 -23.17 9.31
CA ALA A 226 22.47 -24.23 8.33
C ALA A 226 20.96 -24.45 8.07
N GLN A 227 20.10 -23.47 8.34
CA GLN A 227 18.66 -23.54 8.06
C GLN A 227 18.32 -23.04 6.64
N GLY A 228 18.62 -23.85 5.63
CA GLY A 228 18.59 -23.44 4.22
C GLY A 228 17.26 -22.84 3.71
N ILE A 229 16.10 -23.41 4.07
CA ILE A 229 14.79 -22.94 3.57
C ILE A 229 14.43 -21.58 4.18
N HIS A 230 14.67 -21.41 5.48
CA HIS A 230 14.41 -20.14 6.18
C HIS A 230 15.31 -19.02 5.67
N PHE A 231 16.56 -19.35 5.32
CA PHE A 231 17.50 -18.40 4.71
C PHE A 231 16.94 -17.77 3.42
N TYR A 232 16.49 -18.57 2.46
CA TYR A 232 15.97 -18.03 1.20
C TYR A 232 14.74 -17.14 1.42
N PHE A 233 13.81 -17.60 2.27
CA PHE A 233 12.62 -16.81 2.59
C PHE A 233 12.99 -15.46 3.22
N LEU A 234 13.87 -15.47 4.23
CA LEU A 234 14.36 -14.27 4.92
C LEU A 234 15.11 -13.32 3.98
N LEU A 235 15.94 -13.87 3.10
CA LEU A 235 16.74 -13.09 2.15
C LEU A 235 15.84 -12.38 1.14
N PHE A 236 14.96 -13.11 0.45
CA PHE A 236 14.05 -12.52 -0.53
C PHE A 236 13.09 -11.52 0.12
N GLN A 237 12.60 -11.82 1.32
CA GLN A 237 11.75 -10.90 2.07
C GLN A 237 12.51 -9.64 2.49
N GLY A 238 13.73 -9.77 3.02
CA GLY A 238 14.59 -8.66 3.42
C GLY A 238 14.97 -7.75 2.25
N ILE A 239 15.32 -8.34 1.10
CA ILE A 239 15.58 -7.60 -0.14
C ILE A 239 14.33 -6.84 -0.59
N SER A 240 13.15 -7.48 -0.53
CA SER A 240 11.89 -6.82 -0.93
C SER A 240 11.57 -5.61 -0.05
N PHE A 241 11.75 -5.74 1.27
CA PHE A 241 11.64 -4.61 2.21
C PHE A 241 12.68 -3.52 1.96
N LEU A 242 13.89 -3.87 1.55
CA LEU A 242 14.94 -2.91 1.21
C LEU A 242 14.59 -2.13 -0.07
N VAL A 243 14.19 -2.83 -1.14
CA VAL A 243 13.78 -2.24 -2.43
C VAL A 243 12.61 -1.28 -2.23
N VAL A 244 11.60 -1.71 -1.48
CA VAL A 244 10.46 -0.86 -1.10
C VAL A 244 10.91 0.30 -0.20
N GLY A 245 11.78 0.04 0.77
CA GLY A 245 12.29 1.03 1.72
C GLY A 245 13.10 2.16 1.06
N LEU A 246 13.78 1.84 -0.04
CA LEU A 246 14.54 2.76 -0.87
C LEU A 246 13.69 3.45 -1.96
N ASP A 247 12.39 3.15 -2.03
CA ASP A 247 11.43 3.72 -3.01
C ASP A 247 11.76 3.38 -4.48
N LEU A 248 12.41 2.24 -4.73
CA LEU A 248 12.84 1.82 -6.07
C LEU A 248 11.71 1.25 -6.96
N ILE A 249 10.47 1.20 -6.47
CA ILE A 249 9.31 0.57 -7.14
C ILE A 249 8.48 1.54 -7.98
N GLY A 250 8.87 2.82 -8.07
CA GLY A 250 8.10 3.87 -8.74
C GLY A 250 8.85 4.71 -9.76
N GLU A 251 10.15 4.53 -9.95
CA GLU A 251 10.86 5.18 -11.06
C GLU A 251 10.53 4.43 -12.34
N GLN A 252 9.39 4.77 -12.95
CA GLN A 252 9.31 4.65 -14.40
C GLN A 252 10.40 5.57 -14.95
N VAL A 253 11.44 4.94 -15.51
CA VAL A 253 12.41 5.59 -16.37
C VAL A 253 11.59 6.29 -17.46
N SER A 254 11.50 7.61 -17.36
CA SER A 254 11.01 8.46 -18.43
C SER A 254 11.98 8.47 -19.59
#